data_AF-A0A7X7F1B6-F1
#
_entry.id   AF-A0A7X7F1B6-F1
#
_cell.length_a   1.000
_cell.length_b   1.000
_cell.length_c   1.000
_cell.angle_alpha   90.00
_cell.angle_beta   90.00
_cell.angle_gamma   90.00
#
_symmetry.space_group_name_H-M   'P 1'
#
loop_
_entity.id
_entity.type
_entity.pdbx_description
1 polymer ?
#
loop_
_entity_poly.entity_id
_entity_poly.type
_entity_poly.pdbx_seq_one_letter_code
_entity_poly.pdbx_strand_id
1 'polypeptide(L)'
;YSPYLDEWRTTELHQYTLHYEMPDRLLGDANGDGRVDAADAAIMAANWSMVGAGWGQGDFNDDGVVDAADAKIMAVNWGYHAAVGEATASVPEPLAGTLLFTLLLAAITTIGVRSNAR
;
A
#
# COMPACT_ATOMS: atom_id res chain seq x y z
N TYR A 1 -11.37 6.54 -34.79
CA TYR A 1 -9.95 6.74 -34.45
C TYR A 1 -9.81 8.09 -33.75
N SER A 2 -10.16 8.05 -32.46
CA SER A 2 -9.78 8.94 -31.36
C SER A 2 -9.91 7.97 -30.19
N PRO A 3 -8.82 7.41 -29.64
CA PRO A 3 -8.89 6.08 -29.04
C PRO A 3 -9.47 6.02 -27.62
N TYR A 4 -9.94 7.13 -27.01
CA TYR A 4 -10.19 7.17 -25.56
C TYR A 4 -11.45 7.91 -25.08
N LEU A 5 -12.50 8.06 -25.90
CA LEU A 5 -13.75 8.64 -25.39
C LEU A 5 -14.98 7.98 -26.00
N ASP A 6 -15.17 6.69 -25.75
CA ASP A 6 -16.48 6.05 -25.99
C ASP A 6 -16.64 4.72 -25.25
N GLU A 7 -16.70 4.70 -23.92
CA GLU A 7 -17.20 3.51 -23.21
C GLU A 7 -17.68 3.74 -21.76
N TRP A 8 -18.56 4.72 -21.52
CA TRP A 8 -19.20 4.89 -20.21
C TRP A 8 -20.50 4.08 -20.04
N ARG A 9 -20.61 2.90 -20.65
CA ARG A 9 -21.68 1.93 -20.35
C ARG A 9 -21.25 0.48 -20.59
N THR A 10 -21.08 -0.28 -19.51
CA THR A 10 -21.72 -1.59 -19.19
C THR A 10 -20.95 -2.21 -18.02
N THR A 11 -21.51 -2.22 -16.81
CA THR A 11 -22.07 -3.42 -16.17
C THR A 11 -21.34 -4.73 -16.48
N GLU A 12 -20.77 -5.28 -15.40
CA GLU A 12 -20.50 -6.70 -15.15
C GLU A 12 -19.27 -7.37 -15.78
N LEU A 13 -18.36 -7.73 -14.87
CA LEU A 13 -17.48 -8.90 -14.86
C LEU A 13 -16.36 -8.92 -15.91
N HIS A 14 -15.19 -9.33 -15.44
CA HIS A 14 -13.91 -8.85 -15.97
C HIS A 14 -12.87 -8.85 -14.83
N GLN A 15 -12.90 -9.89 -13.99
CA GLN A 15 -11.77 -10.30 -13.14
C GLN A 15 -10.59 -10.70 -14.03
N TYR A 16 -9.93 -9.71 -14.62
CA TYR A 16 -8.60 -9.81 -15.19
C TYR A 16 -7.79 -8.71 -14.51
N THR A 17 -7.39 -9.00 -13.28
CA THR A 17 -6.36 -8.30 -12.52
C THR A 17 -5.04 -8.33 -13.32
N LEU A 18 -4.93 -7.47 -14.33
CA LEU A 18 -3.68 -6.74 -14.47
C LEU A 18 -3.84 -5.56 -13.53
N HIS A 19 -3.31 -5.71 -12.31
CA HIS A 19 -2.88 -4.56 -11.56
C HIS A 19 -1.79 -3.89 -12.40
N TYR A 20 -2.19 -3.10 -13.39
CA TYR A 20 -1.45 -1.88 -13.65
C TYR A 20 -1.79 -0.98 -12.47
N GLU A 21 -1.28 -1.37 -11.30
CA GLU A 21 -0.90 -0.42 -10.27
C GLU A 21 0.10 0.47 -10.99
N MET A 22 -0.38 1.48 -11.71
CA MET A 22 0.29 2.76 -11.59
C MET A 22 0.38 2.91 -10.08
N PRO A 23 1.58 2.84 -9.47
CA PRO A 23 1.69 3.05 -8.03
C PRO A 23 0.89 4.31 -7.78
N ASP A 24 -0.16 4.23 -6.94
CA ASP A 24 -1.08 5.34 -6.71
C ASP A 24 -0.21 6.56 -6.46
N ARG A 25 -0.09 7.42 -7.48
CA ARG A 25 0.92 8.48 -7.46
C ARG A 25 0.52 9.37 -6.32
N LEU A 26 1.36 9.39 -5.29
CA LEU A 26 1.05 10.12 -4.09
C LEU A 26 1.00 11.60 -4.46
N LEU A 27 -0.16 12.23 -4.29
CA LEU A 27 -0.35 13.64 -4.60
C LEU A 27 0.67 14.47 -3.81
N GLY A 28 1.51 15.24 -4.50
CA GLY A 28 2.59 16.01 -3.89
C GLY A 28 3.95 15.33 -3.86
N ASP A 29 4.06 14.05 -4.22
CA ASP A 29 5.32 13.31 -4.36
C ASP A 29 5.86 13.52 -5.78
N ALA A 30 6.74 14.51 -5.93
CA ALA A 30 7.33 14.88 -7.21
C ALA A 30 8.52 13.99 -7.57
N ASN A 31 9.25 13.49 -6.57
CA ASN A 31 10.45 12.67 -6.79
C ASN A 31 10.14 11.16 -6.93
N GLY A 32 8.93 10.73 -6.58
CA GLY A 32 8.44 9.35 -6.65
C GLY A 32 8.98 8.44 -5.56
N ASP A 33 9.45 8.98 -4.43
CA ASP A 33 10.02 8.20 -3.32
C ASP A 33 8.96 7.67 -2.33
N GLY A 34 7.69 7.97 -2.61
CA GLY A 34 6.55 7.57 -1.80
C GLY A 34 6.39 8.44 -0.56
N ARG A 35 6.95 9.64 -0.50
CA ARG A 35 6.80 10.62 0.59
C ARG A 35 6.46 11.98 -0.02
N VAL A 36 5.78 12.81 0.77
CA VAL A 36 5.58 14.23 0.45
C VAL A 36 6.33 15.07 1.47
N ASP A 37 7.49 15.59 1.08
CA ASP A 37 8.33 16.37 1.97
C ASP A 37 9.06 17.54 1.29
N ALA A 38 10.09 18.05 1.96
CA ALA A 38 10.86 19.21 1.50
C ALA A 38 11.60 18.95 0.18
N ALA A 39 11.91 17.69 -0.16
CA ALA A 39 12.51 17.33 -1.43
C ALA A 39 11.55 17.62 -2.60
N ASP A 40 10.27 17.27 -2.44
CA ASP A 40 9.24 17.55 -3.44
C ASP A 40 8.96 19.04 -3.58
N ALA A 41 8.90 19.75 -2.44
CA ALA A 41 8.74 21.20 -2.42
C ALA A 41 9.90 21.90 -3.15
N ALA A 42 11.13 21.39 -3.03
CA ALA A 42 12.28 21.94 -3.74
C ALA A 42 12.16 21.74 -5.27
N ILE A 43 11.62 20.61 -5.72
CA ILE A 43 11.36 20.34 -7.14
C ILE A 43 10.29 21.29 -7.67
N MET A 44 9.16 21.42 -6.96
CA MET A 44 8.08 22.33 -7.35
C MET A 44 8.57 23.79 -7.39
N ALA A 45 9.33 24.23 -6.38
CA ALA A 45 9.89 25.58 -6.34
C ALA A 45 10.87 25.86 -7.48
N ALA A 46 11.67 24.87 -7.89
CA ALA A 46 12.61 25.01 -9.01
C ALA A 46 11.89 25.15 -10.37
N ASN A 47 10.67 24.65 -10.48
CA ASN A 47 9.86 24.68 -11.70
C ASN A 47 8.69 25.68 -11.62
N TRP A 48 8.69 26.59 -10.64
CA TRP A 48 7.58 27.53 -10.45
C TRP A 48 7.28 28.34 -11.72
N SER A 49 6.00 28.47 -12.06
CA SER A 49 5.50 29.09 -13.30
C SER A 49 5.96 28.42 -14.59
N MET A 50 6.50 27.19 -14.54
CA MET A 50 6.83 26.43 -15.74
C MET A 50 5.54 26.05 -16.47
N VAL A 51 5.54 26.21 -17.80
CA VAL A 51 4.44 25.80 -18.69
C VAL A 51 4.85 24.53 -19.44
N GLY A 52 3.92 23.60 -19.65
CA GLY A 52 4.20 22.27 -20.14
C GLY A 52 4.94 21.42 -19.11
N ALA A 53 4.73 21.72 -17.82
CA ALA A 53 5.18 20.87 -16.73
C ALA A 53 4.34 19.60 -16.70
N GLY A 54 4.91 18.54 -16.15
CA GLY A 54 4.16 17.38 -15.71
C GLY A 54 4.45 17.09 -14.24
N TRP A 55 3.92 15.97 -13.77
CA TRP A 55 3.97 15.57 -12.36
C TRP A 55 5.34 15.69 -11.68
N GLY A 56 6.39 15.15 -12.31
CA GLY A 56 7.76 15.17 -11.76
C GLY A 56 8.42 16.55 -11.71
N GLN A 57 7.74 17.57 -12.24
CA GLN A 57 8.13 18.98 -12.16
C GLN A 57 7.27 19.76 -11.16
N GLY A 58 6.28 19.12 -10.52
CA GLY A 58 5.43 19.75 -9.52
C GLY A 58 4.05 20.21 -10.01
N ASP A 59 3.63 19.76 -11.20
CA ASP A 59 2.23 19.92 -11.65
C ASP A 59 1.41 18.71 -11.17
N PHE A 60 0.70 18.89 -10.06
CA PHE A 60 -0.07 17.82 -9.40
C PHE A 60 -1.55 17.84 -9.79
N ASN A 61 -2.00 18.86 -10.52
CA ASN A 61 -3.37 18.98 -11.01
C ASN A 61 -3.49 18.64 -12.53
N ASP A 62 -2.36 18.43 -13.21
CA ASP A 62 -2.22 18.11 -14.64
C ASP A 62 -2.79 19.19 -15.57
N ASP A 63 -2.71 20.46 -15.16
CA ASP A 63 -3.12 21.62 -15.97
C ASP A 63 -2.00 22.19 -16.86
N GLY A 64 -0.79 21.62 -16.73
CA GLY A 64 0.39 21.98 -17.49
C GLY A 64 1.15 23.18 -16.91
N VAL A 65 0.77 23.72 -15.76
CA VAL A 65 1.42 24.85 -15.11
C VAL A 65 1.72 24.55 -13.65
N VAL A 66 2.94 24.86 -13.18
CA VAL A 66 3.27 24.76 -11.75
C VAL A 66 2.93 26.07 -11.05
N ASP A 67 1.88 26.08 -10.22
CA ASP A 67 1.45 27.28 -9.52
C ASP A 67 0.90 27.04 -8.09
N ALA A 68 0.16 28.02 -7.58
CA ALA A 68 -0.41 27.99 -6.23
C ALA A 68 -1.48 26.90 -6.02
N ALA A 69 -2.07 26.37 -7.10
CA ALA A 69 -2.97 25.23 -7.04
C ALA A 69 -2.19 23.96 -6.64
N ASP A 70 -1.03 23.73 -7.25
CA ASP A 70 -0.16 22.59 -6.94
C ASP A 70 0.39 22.67 -5.52
N ALA A 71 0.80 23.88 -5.10
CA ALA A 71 1.25 24.11 -3.74
C ALA A 71 0.17 23.78 -2.69
N LYS A 72 -1.11 24.02 -3.00
CA LYS A 72 -2.22 23.62 -2.10
C LYS A 72 -2.37 22.10 -2.07
N ILE A 73 -2.25 21.43 -3.20
CA ILE A 73 -2.29 19.96 -3.27
C ILE A 73 -1.17 19.36 -2.44
N MET A 74 0.06 19.85 -2.59
CA MET A 74 1.20 19.42 -1.78
C MET A 74 0.95 19.68 -0.28
N ALA A 75 0.45 20.87 0.07
CA ALA A 75 0.18 21.21 1.47
C ALA A 75 -0.85 20.29 2.13
N VAL A 76 -1.88 19.85 1.40
CA VAL A 76 -2.88 18.90 1.92
C VAL A 76 -2.28 17.51 2.16
N ASN A 77 -1.29 17.12 1.35
CA ASN A 77 -0.67 15.79 1.42
C ASN A 77 0.66 15.77 2.18
N TRP A 78 1.08 16.89 2.77
CA TRP A 78 2.36 17.00 3.44
C TRP A 78 2.56 15.95 4.54
N GLY A 79 3.72 15.27 4.51
CA GLY A 79 4.07 14.22 5.46
C GLY A 79 3.38 12.88 5.20
N TYR A 80 2.50 12.79 4.20
CA TYR A 80 2.00 11.51 3.74
C TYR A 80 3.17 10.67 3.22
N HIS A 81 3.12 9.38 3.51
CA HIS A 81 4.06 8.41 2.99
C HIS A 81 3.33 7.12 2.68
N ALA A 82 3.65 6.50 1.54
CA ALA A 82 3.09 5.22 1.17
C ALA A 82 3.41 4.20 2.27
N ALA A 83 2.36 3.59 2.84
CA ALA A 83 2.53 2.47 3.73
C ALA A 83 3.16 1.33 2.93
N VAL A 84 4.45 1.10 3.11
CA VAL A 84 5.08 -0.14 2.65
C VAL A 84 4.31 -1.25 3.34
N GLY A 85 3.51 -2.00 2.58
CA GLY A 85 2.64 -3.03 3.14
C GLY A 85 3.43 -3.86 4.14
N GLU A 86 2.96 -3.87 5.39
CA GLU A 86 3.51 -4.79 6.37
C GLU A 86 3.37 -6.18 5.74
N ALA A 87 4.51 -6.78 5.37
CA ALA A 87 4.53 -8.18 5.05
C ALA A 87 3.96 -8.85 6.30
N THR A 88 2.72 -9.34 6.21
CA THR A 88 2.14 -10.20 7.23
C THR A 88 2.99 -11.45 7.23
N ALA A 89 4.09 -11.41 7.97
CA ALA A 89 4.92 -12.56 8.21
C ALA A 89 3.97 -13.59 8.79
N SER A 90 3.67 -14.64 8.02
CA SER A 90 2.91 -15.79 8.49
C SER A 90 3.62 -16.26 9.75
N VAL A 91 3.06 -15.94 10.91
CA VAL A 91 3.59 -16.36 12.20
C VAL A 91 3.60 -17.89 12.16
N PRO A 92 4.76 -18.56 12.25
CA PRO A 92 4.78 -20.01 12.40
C PRO A 92 4.01 -20.31 13.68
N GLU A 93 2.90 -21.03 13.56
CA GLU A 93 2.06 -21.34 14.71
C GLU A 93 2.96 -21.96 15.80
N PRO A 94 2.98 -21.39 17.02
CA PRO A 94 3.71 -22.03 18.11
C PRO A 94 3.08 -23.41 18.31
N LEU A 95 3.91 -24.36 18.72
CA LEU A 95 3.69 -25.79 18.94
C LEU A 95 2.50 -26.18 19.86
N ALA A 96 1.50 -25.32 20.05
CA ALA A 96 0.29 -25.53 20.85
C ALA A 96 -0.41 -26.85 20.53
N GLY A 97 -0.48 -27.23 19.23
CA GLY A 97 -0.99 -28.54 18.83
C GLY A 97 -0.15 -29.72 19.35
N THR A 98 1.19 -29.58 19.34
CA THR A 98 2.11 -30.62 19.83
C THR A 98 2.12 -30.71 21.37
N LEU A 99 1.98 -29.57 22.05
CA LEU A 99 1.82 -29.49 23.50
C LEU A 99 0.52 -30.15 23.97
N LEU A 100 -0.60 -29.89 23.29
CA LEU A 100 -1.88 -30.51 23.63
C LEU A 100 -1.83 -32.04 23.44
N PHE A 101 -1.20 -32.49 22.34
CA PHE A 101 -1.06 -33.92 22.04
C PHE A 101 -0.18 -34.65 23.06
N THR A 102 0.97 -34.06 23.44
CA THR A 102 1.88 -34.66 24.44
C THR A 102 1.27 -34.69 25.84
N LEU A 103 0.49 -33.67 26.23
CA LEU A 103 -0.23 -33.66 27.51
C LEU A 103 -1.34 -34.73 27.56
N LEU A 104 -2.05 -34.95 26.45
CA LEU A 104 -3.06 -36.01 26.35
C LEU A 104 -2.44 -37.40 26.43
N LEU A 105 -1.32 -37.66 25.76
CA LEU A 105 -0.59 -38.93 25.88
C LEU A 105 -0.06 -39.16 27.31
N ALA A 106 0.46 -38.13 27.97
CA ALA A 106 0.95 -38.23 29.35
C ALA A 106 -0.19 -38.47 30.36
N ALA A 107 -1.38 -37.90 30.13
CA ALA A 107 -2.54 -38.15 30.99
C ALA A 107 -3.05 -39.60 30.87
N ILE A 108 -3.09 -40.15 29.65
CA ILE A 108 -3.54 -41.53 29.40
C ILE A 108 -2.60 -42.54 30.07
N THR A 109 -1.28 -42.36 29.96
CA THR A 109 -0.30 -43.26 30.60
C THR A 109 -0.35 -43.17 32.12
N THR A 110 -0.54 -41.97 32.69
CA THR A 110 -0.61 -41.79 34.15
C THR A 110 -1.90 -42.38 34.76
N ILE A 111 -3.02 -42.32 34.03
CA ILE A 111 -4.30 -42.93 34.46
C ILE A 111 -4.22 -44.46 34.41
N GLY A 112 -3.52 -45.04 33.41
CA GLY A 112 -3.36 -46.50 33.27
C GLY A 112 -2.50 -47.17 34.35
N VAL A 113 -1.58 -46.45 35.01
CA VAL A 113 -0.72 -47.01 36.07
C VAL A 113 -1.43 -47.12 37.42
N ARG A 114 -2.48 -46.32 37.66
CA ARG A 114 -3.20 -46.28 38.96
C ARG A 114 -4.25 -47.37 39.16
N SER A 115 -4.66 -48.09 38.12
CA SER A 115 -5.75 -49.08 38.19
C SER A 115 -5.30 -50.51 38.51
N ASN A 116 -4.00 -50.80 38.62
CA ASN A 116 -3.49 -52.18 38.75
C ASN A 116 -2.92 -52.55 40.14
N ALA A 117 -3.27 -51.81 41.19
CA ALA A 117 -2.96 -52.19 42.57
C ALA A 117 -4.22 -52.76 43.26
N ARG A 118 -4.39 -54.08 43.16
CA ARG A 118 -5.23 -54.89 44.05
C ARG A 118 -4.45 -56.12 44.49
#